data_AF-A0A8S1EF65-F1
#
_entry.id   AF-A0A8S1EF65-F1
#
_cell.length_a   1.000
_cell.length_b   1.000
_cell.length_c   1.000
_cell.angle_alpha   90.00
_cell.angle_beta   90.00
_cell.angle_gamma   90.00
#
_symmetry.space_group_name_H-M   'P 1'
#
loop_
_entity.id
_entity.type
_entity.pdbx_description
1 polymer ?
#
loop_
_entity_poly.entity_id
_entity_poly.type
_entity_poly.pdbx_seq_one_letter_code
_entity_poly.pdbx_strand_id
1 'polypeptide(L)'
;MCGGALLSSGLCRFSELTPGQFGLTKQLVLRLALPHVTLLLVSILYAAFGGWMLTLIKYSQQTTHQSILFDQTRQNFARKLCQIPREDYEKAVFDYIEKAYEYYNLEDGFRWNEKIQSNPLSNFTSNLFFAATTLTSIGYGIDAPESLLGRIFCLIYLFFGIPLYLITIADLAKFCTELMNRVYTEIIKHKYRVKRKYKRWKSGRIRRDSMKVGQVIIAGGEDEVAEFLWTHLEHAQFVEVPFLLVIGVLLLYIGLSSWLISWVENWNLTDGFYFVMMSVLTIGFGDMVPRNEIFAVPILFIILAGLVLTTTCVDVVGAYYIDRLHFFGRRLDDDPLSWLKEVQQRRTEAMKKEAMRKLFETVTALHHIRLTAFKQLTQNYDDHLRKPPNSPRHLVASHATADSVMLRWSAPIYVDEGKRYWYTIQYKPRTPQRRNNVVVVDFVNKDRYLVTGLKSFTLYEFSVFTTTRYGQSVPIRVQEYTEPCTVPQSVRIDAISDETATVSWRAPKVNNGAESYVIQYAQEPAPQFVYWNRYKVGNSTRFTLTNLQPDTRYIMCVTAEHNYGLAAMSKSMRFRTKQWWGDDDSTYLRIPGTSHRLSIASAISTLSALR
;
A
#
# COMPACT_ATOMS: atom_id res chain seq x y z
N MET A 1 -19.74 -1.61 -47.00
CA MET A 1 -21.13 -1.13 -47.21
C MET A 1 -22.00 -2.37 -47.12
N CYS A 2 -22.94 -2.63 -46.21
CA CYS A 2 -23.66 -1.95 -45.12
C CYS A 2 -23.85 -3.03 -44.02
N GLY A 3 -24.03 -2.81 -42.71
CA GLY A 3 -24.75 -1.76 -42.02
C GLY A 3 -26.25 -2.07 -41.90
N GLY A 4 -26.68 -2.76 -40.82
CA GLY A 4 -28.02 -2.57 -40.22
C GLY A 4 -28.95 -3.78 -40.02
N ALA A 5 -29.42 -3.92 -38.77
CA ALA A 5 -30.61 -4.64 -38.23
C ALA A 5 -30.55 -6.19 -38.19
N LEU A 6 -30.52 -6.92 -37.05
CA LEU A 6 -31.05 -6.72 -35.69
C LEU A 6 -32.53 -6.32 -35.68
N LEU A 7 -33.41 -7.34 -35.76
CA LEU A 7 -34.78 -7.46 -35.20
C LEU A 7 -35.65 -8.33 -36.13
N SER A 8 -35.69 -9.66 -35.93
CA SER A 8 -36.90 -10.50 -36.11
C SER A 8 -36.55 -12.00 -36.15
N SER A 9 -36.48 -12.68 -35.02
CA SER A 9 -36.65 -14.13 -34.99
C SER A 9 -37.14 -14.61 -33.63
N GLY A 10 -38.14 -13.91 -33.10
CA GLY A 10 -38.75 -14.17 -31.80
C GLY A 10 -40.27 -14.01 -31.84
N LEU A 11 -40.92 -14.54 -32.86
CA LEU A 11 -42.37 -14.73 -32.90
C LEU A 11 -42.65 -16.11 -33.53
N CYS A 12 -42.56 -17.16 -32.71
CA CYS A 12 -43.19 -18.42 -33.04
C CYS A 12 -44.69 -18.16 -33.19
N ARG A 13 -45.25 -18.56 -34.33
CA ARG A 13 -46.67 -18.46 -34.65
C ARG A 13 -47.49 -19.19 -33.59
N PHE A 14 -48.37 -18.45 -32.92
CA PHE A 14 -49.38 -18.97 -31.97
C PHE A 14 -50.49 -19.80 -32.64
N SER A 15 -50.43 -20.04 -33.96
CA SER A 15 -51.48 -20.68 -34.75
C SER A 15 -51.29 -22.19 -35.00
N GLU A 16 -50.29 -22.83 -34.41
CA GLU A 16 -50.03 -24.29 -34.54
C GLU A 16 -50.25 -25.07 -33.24
N LEU A 17 -50.93 -24.50 -32.25
CA LEU A 17 -51.27 -25.19 -31.01
C LEU A 17 -52.67 -25.83 -31.12
N THR A 18 -52.67 -27.16 -31.27
CA THR A 18 -53.87 -28.00 -31.28
C THR A 18 -54.65 -27.91 -29.96
N PRO A 19 -55.98 -28.13 -29.96
CA PRO A 19 -56.86 -27.89 -28.81
C PRO A 19 -56.77 -28.95 -27.70
N GLY A 20 -55.60 -29.58 -27.52
CA GLY A 20 -55.32 -30.59 -26.50
C GLY A 20 -54.37 -30.13 -25.37
N GLN A 21 -53.83 -28.91 -25.41
CA GLN A 21 -52.83 -28.43 -24.44
C GLN A 21 -53.33 -27.41 -23.41
N PHE A 22 -54.64 -27.12 -23.35
CA PHE A 22 -55.25 -26.35 -22.26
C PHE A 22 -55.58 -27.20 -21.03
N GLY A 23 -54.63 -28.07 -20.66
CA GLY A 23 -54.59 -28.69 -19.35
C GLY A 23 -53.70 -27.88 -18.43
N LEU A 24 -54.03 -26.61 -18.15
CA LEU A 24 -53.51 -25.97 -16.93
C LEU A 24 -54.17 -26.76 -15.78
N THR A 25 -53.49 -27.83 -15.35
CA THR A 25 -54.08 -28.86 -14.51
C THR A 25 -54.69 -28.21 -13.26
N LYS A 26 -55.89 -28.64 -12.86
CA LYS A 26 -56.52 -28.18 -11.60
C LYS A 26 -55.55 -28.22 -10.42
N GLN A 27 -54.56 -29.12 -10.46
CA GLN A 27 -53.43 -29.20 -9.54
C GLN A 27 -52.53 -27.95 -9.53
N LEU A 28 -52.17 -27.36 -10.68
CA LEU A 28 -51.35 -26.15 -10.74
C LEU A 28 -52.06 -24.95 -10.12
N VAL A 29 -53.34 -24.76 -10.44
CA VAL A 29 -54.18 -23.69 -9.87
C VAL A 29 -54.37 -23.89 -8.37
N LEU A 30 -54.65 -25.12 -7.92
CA LEU A 30 -54.76 -25.46 -6.50
C LEU A 30 -53.44 -25.19 -5.77
N ARG A 31 -52.30 -25.52 -6.36
CA ARG A 31 -50.95 -25.31 -5.78
C ARG A 31 -50.55 -23.84 -5.70
N LEU A 32 -50.92 -23.02 -6.69
CA LEU A 32 -50.73 -21.57 -6.66
C LEU A 32 -51.62 -20.90 -5.60
N ALA A 33 -52.85 -21.39 -5.42
CA ALA A 33 -53.80 -20.86 -4.45
C ALA A 33 -53.50 -21.32 -3.00
N LEU A 34 -52.89 -22.49 -2.80
CA LEU A 34 -52.73 -23.11 -1.49
C LEU A 34 -52.00 -22.23 -0.45
N PRO A 35 -50.86 -21.56 -0.75
CA PRO A 35 -50.21 -20.65 0.19
C PRO A 35 -51.07 -19.45 0.59
N HIS A 36 -51.90 -18.94 -0.34
CA HIS A 36 -52.80 -17.83 -0.06
C HIS A 36 -53.98 -18.28 0.80
N VAL A 37 -54.55 -19.45 0.51
CA VAL A 37 -55.64 -20.04 1.30
C VAL A 37 -55.17 -20.43 2.70
N THR A 38 -53.96 -20.98 2.85
CA THR A 38 -53.40 -21.29 4.17
C THR A 38 -53.11 -20.03 4.98
N LEU A 39 -52.55 -18.98 4.37
CA LEU A 39 -52.33 -17.70 5.04
C LEU A 39 -53.66 -17.06 5.48
N LEU A 40 -54.69 -17.13 4.63
CA LEU A 40 -56.04 -16.69 4.96
C LEU A 40 -56.62 -17.49 6.13
N LEU A 41 -56.52 -18.81 6.10
CA LEU A 41 -57.03 -19.67 7.17
C LEU A 41 -56.31 -19.41 8.50
N VAL A 42 -54.98 -19.24 8.48
CA VAL A 42 -54.20 -18.84 9.66
C VAL A 42 -54.67 -17.48 10.19
N SER A 43 -54.94 -16.51 9.32
CA SER A 43 -55.45 -15.19 9.74
C SER A 43 -56.84 -15.27 10.40
N ILE A 44 -57.73 -16.12 9.87
CA ILE A 44 -59.06 -16.38 10.45
C ILE A 44 -58.94 -17.05 11.82
N LEU A 45 -58.09 -18.07 11.95
CA LEU A 45 -57.84 -18.73 13.23
C LEU A 45 -57.23 -17.77 14.27
N TYR A 46 -56.33 -16.89 13.85
CA TYR A 46 -55.73 -15.89 14.72
C TYR A 46 -56.79 -14.88 15.22
N ALA A 47 -57.68 -14.42 14.33
CA ALA A 47 -58.80 -13.57 14.71
C ALA A 47 -59.78 -14.27 15.68
N ALA A 48 -60.10 -15.54 15.42
CA ALA A 48 -60.96 -16.34 16.30
C ALA A 48 -60.34 -16.52 17.69
N PHE A 49 -59.03 -16.80 17.76
CA PHE A 49 -58.30 -16.87 19.03
C PHE A 49 -58.32 -15.53 19.78
N GLY A 50 -58.07 -14.42 19.09
CA GLY A 50 -58.15 -13.08 19.68
C GLY A 50 -59.54 -12.74 20.22
N GLY A 51 -60.60 -13.07 19.46
CA GLY A 51 -61.99 -12.89 19.90
C GLY A 51 -62.34 -13.74 21.12
N TRP A 52 -61.89 -14.99 21.15
CA TRP A 52 -62.04 -15.87 22.32
C TRP A 52 -61.33 -15.29 23.56
N MET A 53 -60.07 -14.87 23.42
CA MET A 53 -59.28 -14.29 24.51
C MET A 53 -59.91 -12.99 25.05
N LEU A 54 -60.33 -12.08 24.16
CA LEU A 54 -61.00 -10.84 24.56
C LEU A 54 -62.32 -11.12 25.28
N THR A 55 -63.07 -12.15 24.86
CA THR A 55 -64.29 -12.56 25.55
C THR A 55 -63.99 -13.06 26.96
N LEU A 56 -62.93 -13.85 27.15
CA LEU A 56 -62.51 -14.31 28.48
C LEU A 56 -62.10 -13.14 29.40
N ILE A 57 -61.31 -12.20 28.86
CA ILE A 57 -60.85 -11.03 29.62
C ILE A 57 -62.04 -10.16 30.01
N LYS A 58 -62.91 -9.79 29.05
CA LYS A 58 -64.11 -8.97 29.31
C LYS A 58 -65.08 -9.66 30.26
N TYR A 59 -65.28 -10.97 30.10
CA TYR A 59 -66.13 -11.75 31.00
C TYR A 59 -65.64 -11.69 32.46
N SER A 60 -64.33 -11.75 32.69
CA SER A 60 -63.77 -11.66 34.05
C SER A 60 -63.82 -10.25 34.67
N GLN A 61 -63.71 -9.18 33.85
CA GLN A 61 -63.81 -7.79 34.33
C GLN A 61 -65.26 -7.32 34.56
N GLN A 62 -66.19 -7.70 33.67
CA GLN A 62 -67.55 -7.15 33.64
C GLN A 62 -68.46 -7.69 34.75
N THR A 63 -68.12 -8.84 35.36
CA THR A 63 -68.86 -9.42 36.50
C THR A 63 -68.63 -8.70 37.83
N THR A 64 -67.57 -7.89 37.98
CA THR A 64 -67.12 -7.49 39.32
C THR A 64 -67.42 -6.04 39.69
N HIS A 65 -67.47 -5.09 38.74
CA HIS A 65 -67.52 -3.66 39.09
C HIS A 65 -68.59 -2.82 38.38
N GLN A 66 -68.76 -2.94 37.06
CA GLN A 66 -69.64 -2.01 36.32
C GLN A 66 -71.13 -2.39 36.35
N SER A 67 -71.49 -3.66 36.21
CA SER A 67 -72.89 -4.10 36.26
C SER A 67 -73.51 -3.92 37.65
N ILE A 68 -72.77 -4.30 38.70
CA ILE A 68 -73.20 -4.16 40.10
C ILE A 68 -73.31 -2.68 40.47
N LEU A 69 -72.34 -1.84 40.13
CA LEU A 69 -72.39 -0.40 40.43
C LEU A 69 -73.52 0.29 39.67
N PHE A 70 -73.72 -0.04 38.39
CA PHE A 70 -74.81 0.54 37.59
C PHE A 70 -76.18 0.10 38.09
N ASP A 71 -76.38 -1.19 38.40
CA ASP A 71 -77.63 -1.68 38.96
C ASP A 71 -77.89 -1.15 40.38
N GLN A 72 -76.86 -1.02 41.22
CA GLN A 72 -76.98 -0.39 42.54
C GLN A 72 -77.34 1.09 42.41
N THR A 73 -76.70 1.82 41.50
CA THR A 73 -76.98 3.24 41.24
C THR A 73 -78.39 3.42 40.68
N ARG A 74 -78.81 2.57 39.74
CA ARG A 74 -80.17 2.54 39.19
C ARG A 74 -81.23 2.24 40.26
N GLN A 75 -80.99 1.26 41.12
CA GLN A 75 -81.90 0.93 42.22
C GLN A 75 -81.96 2.02 43.29
N ASN A 76 -80.82 2.64 43.62
CA ASN A 76 -80.76 3.76 44.54
C ASN A 76 -81.48 5.00 43.97
N PHE A 77 -81.36 5.24 42.66
CA PHE A 77 -82.09 6.29 41.95
C PHE A 77 -83.60 6.03 41.93
N ALA A 78 -84.03 4.82 41.56
CA ALA A 78 -85.44 4.43 41.56
C ALA A 78 -86.07 4.57 42.96
N ARG A 79 -85.35 4.19 44.02
CA ARG A 79 -85.81 4.38 45.42
C ARG A 79 -85.97 5.85 45.79
N LYS A 80 -85.06 6.73 45.36
CA LYS A 80 -85.16 8.18 45.60
C LYS A 80 -86.34 8.80 44.82
N LEU A 81 -86.57 8.39 43.57
CA LEU A 81 -87.68 8.89 42.76
C LEU A 81 -89.07 8.53 43.35
N CYS A 82 -89.21 7.33 43.93
CA CYS A 82 -90.47 6.92 44.56
C CYS A 82 -90.82 7.72 45.83
N GLN A 83 -89.89 8.45 46.42
CA GLN A 83 -90.10 9.26 47.64
C GLN A 83 -90.53 10.70 47.32
N ILE A 84 -90.54 11.11 46.05
CA ILE A 84 -90.84 12.48 45.63
C ILE A 84 -92.34 12.59 45.31
N PRO A 85 -93.05 13.61 45.85
CA PRO A 85 -94.45 13.85 45.53
C PRO A 85 -94.65 14.15 44.04
N ARG A 86 -95.82 13.77 43.51
CA ARG A 86 -96.10 13.76 42.05
C ARG A 86 -95.99 15.13 41.38
N GLU A 87 -96.16 16.21 42.14
CA GLU A 87 -96.09 17.60 41.66
C GLU A 87 -94.65 18.06 41.38
N ASP A 88 -93.65 17.51 42.09
CA ASP A 88 -92.23 17.85 41.92
C ASP A 88 -91.46 16.83 41.07
N TYR A 89 -92.14 15.76 40.63
CA TYR A 89 -91.52 14.61 39.97
C TYR A 89 -90.85 14.98 38.65
N GLU A 90 -91.49 15.76 37.78
CA GLU A 90 -90.92 16.17 36.49
C GLU A 90 -89.65 17.00 36.68
N LYS A 91 -89.66 17.94 37.63
CA LYS A 91 -88.51 18.81 37.92
C LYS A 91 -87.34 18.04 38.52
N ALA A 92 -87.62 17.11 39.44
CA ALA A 92 -86.60 16.26 40.05
C ALA A 92 -86.00 15.27 39.05
N VAL A 93 -86.81 14.69 38.16
CA VAL A 93 -86.33 13.85 37.06
C VAL A 93 -85.48 14.65 36.10
N PHE A 94 -85.88 15.87 35.72
CA PHE A 94 -85.08 16.75 34.87
C PHE A 94 -83.73 17.10 35.50
N ASP A 95 -83.69 17.53 36.77
CA ASP A 95 -82.44 17.87 37.48
C ASP A 95 -81.51 16.65 37.62
N TYR A 96 -82.07 15.45 37.81
CA TYR A 96 -81.26 14.23 37.88
C TYR A 96 -80.79 13.76 36.51
N ILE A 97 -81.60 13.92 35.45
CA ILE A 97 -81.18 13.67 34.06
C ILE A 97 -80.11 14.67 33.67
N GLU A 98 -80.23 15.93 34.05
CA GLU A 98 -79.23 16.97 33.81
C GLU A 98 -77.93 16.66 34.56
N LYS A 99 -78.00 16.27 35.84
CA LYS A 99 -76.82 15.79 36.59
C LYS A 99 -76.23 14.49 36.04
N ALA A 100 -77.06 13.58 35.55
CA ALA A 100 -76.59 12.36 34.90
C ALA A 100 -75.97 12.66 33.53
N TYR A 101 -76.52 13.64 32.80
CA TYR A 101 -75.98 14.14 31.53
C TYR A 101 -74.69 14.93 31.76
N GLU A 102 -74.58 15.69 32.85
CA GLU A 102 -73.33 16.30 33.31
C GLU A 102 -72.32 15.24 33.73
N TYR A 103 -72.72 14.18 34.44
CA TYR A 103 -71.83 13.07 34.81
C TYR A 103 -71.36 12.28 33.59
N TYR A 104 -72.27 11.98 32.65
CA TYR A 104 -71.92 11.37 31.36
C TYR A 104 -71.03 12.30 30.53
N ASN A 105 -71.29 13.60 30.52
CA ASN A 105 -70.39 14.59 29.91
C ASN A 105 -69.09 14.80 30.71
N LEU A 106 -69.00 14.39 31.97
CA LEU A 106 -67.73 14.39 32.71
C LEU A 106 -66.89 13.15 32.37
N GLU A 107 -67.50 12.03 31.97
CA GLU A 107 -66.79 10.85 31.44
C GLU A 107 -66.50 10.97 29.92
N ASP A 108 -67.44 11.45 29.10
CA ASP A 108 -67.28 11.64 27.64
C ASP A 108 -66.68 13.01 27.27
N GLY A 109 -66.96 14.07 28.02
CA GLY A 109 -66.50 15.45 27.76
C GLY A 109 -65.06 15.75 28.21
N PHE A 110 -64.33 14.74 28.70
CA PHE A 110 -62.87 14.79 28.77
C PHE A 110 -62.20 14.72 27.38
N ARG A 111 -62.99 14.50 26.32
CA ARG A 111 -62.63 14.77 24.93
C ARG A 111 -63.11 16.17 24.57
N TRP A 112 -62.19 17.14 24.66
CA TRP A 112 -62.31 18.49 24.11
C TRP A 112 -63.66 19.19 24.28
N ASN A 113 -64.19 19.29 25.50
CA ASN A 113 -65.31 20.19 25.75
C ASN A 113 -65.08 21.06 26.97
N GLU A 114 -64.14 21.99 26.84
CA GLU A 114 -64.22 23.25 27.59
C GLU A 114 -64.84 24.32 26.71
N LYS A 115 -66.09 24.67 27.07
CA LYS A 115 -66.77 25.97 26.91
C LYS A 115 -66.27 26.85 25.77
N ILE A 116 -67.13 27.10 24.76
CA ILE A 116 -67.57 28.39 24.11
C ILE A 116 -66.59 29.61 24.05
N GLN A 117 -65.32 29.47 24.38
CA GLN A 117 -64.23 30.45 24.40
C GLN A 117 -62.90 29.80 23.98
N SER A 118 -62.93 28.75 23.16
CA SER A 118 -61.70 28.22 22.56
C SER A 118 -61.13 29.25 21.57
N ASN A 119 -59.89 29.64 21.78
CA ASN A 119 -59.18 30.55 20.88
C ASN A 119 -59.23 29.99 19.44
N PRO A 120 -59.32 30.82 18.37
CA PRO A 120 -59.33 30.34 16.99
C PRO A 120 -58.16 29.39 16.65
N LEU A 121 -57.02 29.60 17.32
CA LEU A 121 -55.79 28.82 17.17
C LEU A 121 -55.88 27.41 17.80
N SER A 122 -56.63 27.28 18.90
CA SER A 122 -56.96 25.99 19.54
C SER A 122 -57.81 25.13 18.59
N ASN A 123 -58.89 25.73 18.07
CA ASN A 123 -59.77 25.07 17.10
C ASN A 123 -59.02 24.67 15.82
N PHE A 124 -58.09 25.50 15.33
CA PHE A 124 -57.25 25.13 14.20
C PHE A 124 -56.32 23.96 14.52
N THR A 125 -55.72 23.94 15.71
CA THR A 125 -54.78 22.89 16.13
C THR A 125 -55.47 21.53 16.27
N SER A 126 -56.67 21.50 16.86
CA SER A 126 -57.50 20.29 16.93
C SER A 126 -57.91 19.81 15.52
N ASN A 127 -58.41 20.72 14.67
CA ASN A 127 -58.76 20.37 13.29
C ASN A 127 -57.57 19.88 12.46
N LEU A 128 -56.37 20.43 12.69
CA LEU A 128 -55.13 19.98 12.06
C LEU A 128 -54.77 18.57 12.52
N PHE A 129 -54.90 18.29 13.82
CA PHE A 129 -54.66 16.96 14.38
C PHE A 129 -55.66 15.94 13.80
N PHE A 130 -56.95 16.28 13.74
CA PHE A 130 -57.97 15.47 13.06
C PHE A 130 -57.63 15.22 11.60
N ALA A 131 -57.31 16.27 10.83
CA ALA A 131 -56.99 16.16 9.42
C ALA A 131 -55.78 15.24 9.18
N ALA A 132 -54.70 15.44 9.91
CA ALA A 132 -53.48 14.65 9.77
C ALA A 132 -53.66 13.19 10.21
N THR A 133 -54.38 12.93 11.32
CA THR A 133 -54.65 11.56 11.80
C THR A 133 -55.61 10.78 10.90
N THR A 134 -56.50 11.49 10.18
CA THR A 134 -57.38 10.85 9.20
C THR A 134 -56.64 10.56 7.89
N LEU A 135 -55.72 11.44 7.46
CA LEU A 135 -54.84 11.18 6.32
C LEU A 135 -53.89 10.01 6.53
N THR A 136 -53.40 9.82 7.76
CA THR A 136 -52.56 8.68 8.13
C THR A 136 -53.35 7.39 8.35
N SER A 137 -54.66 7.39 8.11
CA SER A 137 -55.58 6.27 8.37
C SER A 137 -55.66 5.80 9.83
N ILE A 138 -55.21 6.61 10.79
CA ILE A 138 -55.37 6.33 12.22
C ILE A 138 -56.82 6.57 12.65
N GLY A 139 -57.36 7.77 12.32
CA GLY A 139 -58.78 8.09 12.47
C GLY A 139 -59.39 7.86 13.86
N TYR A 140 -58.89 8.52 14.91
CA TYR A 140 -59.39 8.36 16.29
C TYR A 140 -60.90 8.64 16.49
N GLY A 141 -61.53 9.38 15.57
CA GLY A 141 -62.98 9.59 15.56
C GLY A 141 -63.51 10.59 16.60
N ILE A 142 -62.65 11.39 17.24
CA ILE A 142 -63.06 12.31 18.31
C ILE A 142 -63.70 13.61 17.78
N ASP A 143 -63.28 14.10 16.61
CA ASP A 143 -63.74 15.39 16.04
C ASP A 143 -64.30 15.24 14.61
N ALA A 144 -65.03 14.14 14.37
CA ALA A 144 -65.59 13.88 13.05
C ALA A 144 -66.66 14.93 12.68
N PRO A 145 -66.70 15.43 11.42
CA PRO A 145 -67.66 16.44 11.02
C PRO A 145 -69.10 15.90 11.11
N GLU A 146 -69.93 16.56 11.91
CA GLU A 146 -71.35 16.21 12.04
C GLU A 146 -72.19 16.73 10.87
N SER A 147 -71.82 17.89 10.31
CA SER A 147 -72.56 18.54 9.22
C SER A 147 -72.41 17.79 7.90
N LEU A 148 -73.48 17.80 7.07
CA LEU A 148 -73.47 17.20 5.74
C LEU A 148 -72.33 17.76 4.87
N LEU A 149 -72.15 19.08 4.89
CA LEU A 149 -71.11 19.76 4.11
C LEU A 149 -69.70 19.37 4.59
N GLY A 150 -69.49 19.29 5.91
CA GLY A 150 -68.22 18.83 6.48
C GLY A 150 -67.89 17.38 6.11
N ARG A 151 -68.90 16.49 6.09
CA ARG A 151 -68.74 15.09 5.66
C ARG A 151 -68.37 14.98 4.18
N ILE A 152 -69.08 15.71 3.30
CA ILE A 152 -68.79 15.72 1.86
C ILE A 152 -67.37 16.26 1.61
N PHE A 153 -67.00 17.36 2.27
CA PHE A 153 -65.64 17.89 2.19
C PHE A 153 -64.60 16.86 2.63
N CYS A 154 -64.81 16.20 3.79
CA CYS A 154 -63.92 15.19 4.32
C CYS A 154 -63.75 14.00 3.35
N LEU A 155 -64.84 13.53 2.71
CA LEU A 155 -64.75 12.46 1.71
C LEU A 155 -63.87 12.83 0.52
N ILE A 156 -64.03 14.04 -0.03
CA ILE A 156 -63.20 14.52 -1.16
C ILE A 156 -61.75 14.70 -0.71
N TYR A 157 -61.54 15.27 0.47
CA TYR A 157 -60.22 15.48 1.06
C TYR A 157 -59.46 14.15 1.24
N LEU A 158 -60.12 13.12 1.78
CA LEU A 158 -59.50 11.81 2.01
C LEU A 158 -59.26 11.03 0.71
N PHE A 159 -60.14 11.15 -0.29
CA PHE A 159 -59.98 10.46 -1.57
C PHE A 159 -58.65 10.79 -2.26
N PHE A 160 -58.24 12.07 -2.25
CA PHE A 160 -56.94 12.49 -2.78
C PHE A 160 -55.82 12.45 -1.74
N GLY A 161 -56.16 12.74 -0.49
CA GLY A 161 -55.21 12.86 0.59
C GLY A 161 -54.57 11.53 0.99
N ILE A 162 -55.34 10.46 1.17
CA ILE A 162 -54.81 9.16 1.62
C ILE A 162 -53.79 8.60 0.61
N PRO A 163 -54.06 8.53 -0.71
CA PRO A 163 -53.06 8.05 -1.67
C PRO A 163 -51.78 8.88 -1.67
N LEU A 164 -51.90 10.22 -1.61
CA LEU A 164 -50.75 11.11 -1.53
C LEU A 164 -49.93 10.82 -0.26
N TYR A 165 -50.59 10.67 0.89
CA TYR A 165 -49.93 10.43 2.18
C TYR A 165 -49.27 9.04 2.27
N LEU A 166 -49.89 8.01 1.68
CA LEU A 166 -49.29 6.67 1.61
C LEU A 166 -48.04 6.67 0.74
N ILE A 167 -48.05 7.38 -0.39
CA ILE A 167 -46.87 7.52 -1.25
C ILE A 167 -45.75 8.26 -0.53
N THR A 168 -46.06 9.35 0.18
CA THR A 168 -45.03 10.11 0.92
C THR A 168 -44.44 9.32 2.08
N ILE A 169 -45.27 8.58 2.84
CA ILE A 169 -44.78 7.70 3.91
C ILE A 169 -43.91 6.58 3.33
N ALA A 170 -44.31 5.96 2.22
CA ALA A 170 -43.54 4.90 1.58
C ALA A 170 -42.17 5.39 1.04
N ASP A 171 -42.14 6.57 0.42
CA ASP A 171 -40.89 7.18 -0.04
C ASP A 171 -39.96 7.51 1.13
N LEU A 172 -40.52 8.09 2.20
CA LEU A 172 -39.77 8.42 3.42
C LEU A 172 -39.26 7.17 4.14
N ALA A 173 -40.04 6.07 4.16
CA ALA A 173 -39.62 4.78 4.70
C ALA A 173 -38.46 4.16 3.90
N LYS A 174 -38.50 4.28 2.56
CA LYS A 174 -37.41 3.84 1.69
C LYS A 174 -36.14 4.64 1.94
N PHE A 175 -36.26 5.97 2.08
CA PHE A 175 -35.15 6.82 2.48
C PHE A 175 -34.57 6.41 3.85
N CYS A 176 -35.42 6.14 4.84
CA CYS A 176 -34.99 5.64 6.15
C CYS A 176 -34.28 4.29 6.05
N THR A 177 -34.76 3.37 5.23
CA THR A 177 -34.13 2.06 4.97
C THR A 177 -32.73 2.23 4.39
N GLU A 178 -32.58 3.10 3.39
CA GLU A 178 -31.28 3.38 2.78
C GLU A 178 -30.31 4.05 3.78
N LEU A 179 -30.81 4.99 4.58
CA LEU A 179 -30.05 5.62 5.66
C LEU A 179 -29.59 4.58 6.69
N MET A 180 -30.48 3.69 7.14
CA MET A 180 -30.15 2.61 8.08
C MET A 180 -29.08 1.67 7.50
N ASN A 181 -29.19 1.30 6.23
CA ASN A 181 -28.20 0.47 5.55
C ASN A 181 -26.82 1.15 5.49
N ARG A 182 -26.79 2.46 5.17
CA ARG A 182 -25.54 3.25 5.17
C ARG A 182 -24.92 3.31 6.57
N VAL A 183 -25.71 3.64 7.60
CA VAL A 183 -25.24 3.71 8.99
C VAL A 183 -24.74 2.35 9.49
N TYR A 184 -25.49 1.27 9.23
CA TYR A 184 -25.11 -0.08 9.62
C TYR A 184 -23.80 -0.52 8.97
N THR A 185 -23.64 -0.19 7.67
CA THR A 185 -22.40 -0.45 6.94
C THR A 185 -21.22 0.31 7.56
N GLU A 186 -21.40 1.58 7.92
CA GLU A 186 -20.37 2.37 8.61
C GLU A 186 -20.01 1.81 10.00
N ILE A 187 -21.00 1.35 10.78
CA ILE A 187 -20.77 0.69 12.07
C ILE A 187 -19.94 -0.59 11.89
N ILE A 188 -20.28 -1.39 10.89
CA ILE A 188 -19.53 -2.62 10.57
C ILE A 188 -18.11 -2.28 10.14
N LYS A 189 -17.92 -1.31 9.23
CA LYS A 189 -16.59 -0.82 8.82
C LYS A 189 -15.79 -0.39 10.03
N HIS A 190 -16.39 0.36 10.94
CA HIS A 190 -15.74 0.80 12.18
C HIS A 190 -15.32 -0.38 13.06
N LYS A 191 -16.21 -1.36 13.28
CA LYS A 191 -15.91 -2.58 14.06
C LYS A 191 -14.75 -3.36 13.45
N TYR A 192 -14.69 -3.52 12.13
CA TYR A 192 -13.56 -4.15 11.44
C TYR A 192 -12.27 -3.34 11.58
N ARG A 193 -12.32 -2.00 11.44
CA ARG A 193 -11.16 -1.12 11.67
C ARG A 193 -10.60 -1.25 13.09
N VAL A 194 -11.46 -1.28 14.11
CA VAL A 194 -11.06 -1.45 15.52
C VAL A 194 -10.49 -2.85 15.76
N LYS A 195 -11.16 -3.91 15.28
CA LYS A 195 -10.67 -5.29 15.38
C LYS A 195 -9.30 -5.45 14.72
N ARG A 196 -9.05 -4.76 13.60
CA ARG A 196 -7.75 -4.71 12.93
C ARG A 196 -6.69 -3.99 13.75
N LYS A 197 -7.00 -2.81 14.34
CA LYS A 197 -6.08 -2.13 15.27
C LYS A 197 -5.70 -3.03 16.44
N TYR A 198 -6.68 -3.73 17.01
CA TYR A 198 -6.45 -4.70 18.08
C TYR A 198 -5.60 -5.90 17.62
N LYS A 199 -5.87 -6.48 16.44
CA LYS A 199 -5.09 -7.60 15.88
C LYS A 199 -3.66 -7.17 15.54
N ARG A 200 -3.44 -5.98 14.97
CA ARG A 200 -2.12 -5.37 14.73
C ARG A 200 -1.37 -5.11 16.03
N TRP A 201 -2.04 -4.62 17.06
CA TRP A 201 -1.46 -4.41 18.37
C TRP A 201 -1.06 -5.73 19.05
N LYS A 202 -1.95 -6.74 19.03
CA LYS A 202 -1.69 -8.09 19.58
C LYS A 202 -0.60 -8.82 18.80
N SER A 203 -0.60 -8.75 17.47
CA SER A 203 0.45 -9.31 16.60
C SER A 203 1.77 -8.55 16.74
N GLY A 204 1.75 -7.22 16.97
CA GLY A 204 2.92 -6.42 17.29
C GLY A 204 3.57 -6.79 18.62
N ARG A 205 2.79 -7.30 19.58
CA ARG A 205 3.29 -7.86 20.84
C ARG A 205 3.92 -9.25 20.63
N ILE A 206 3.36 -10.09 19.77
CA ILE A 206 3.91 -11.42 19.41
C ILE A 206 5.16 -11.30 18.49
N ARG A 207 5.21 -10.26 17.64
CA ARG A 207 6.30 -9.99 16.68
C ARG A 207 7.65 -9.65 17.32
N ARG A 208 7.70 -9.26 18.60
CA ARG A 208 8.99 -9.00 19.27
C ARG A 208 9.78 -10.29 19.54
N ASP A 209 9.12 -11.44 19.59
CA ASP A 209 9.78 -12.68 20.04
C ASP A 209 10.22 -13.62 18.91
N SER A 210 9.75 -13.51 17.65
CA SER A 210 10.25 -14.38 16.56
C SER A 210 9.70 -14.08 15.15
N MET A 211 10.31 -13.20 14.35
CA MET A 211 10.03 -13.19 12.90
C MET A 211 11.18 -12.66 12.02
N LYS A 212 11.53 -13.41 10.97
CA LYS A 212 12.54 -13.03 9.96
C LYS A 212 11.95 -12.03 8.95
N VAL A 213 12.74 -11.01 8.60
CA VAL A 213 12.37 -9.81 7.80
C VAL A 213 11.73 -10.13 6.44
N GLY A 214 12.04 -11.27 5.82
CA GLY A 214 11.49 -11.67 4.52
C GLY A 214 9.99 -12.00 4.50
N GLN A 215 9.39 -12.40 5.64
CA GLN A 215 7.95 -12.73 5.73
C GLN A 215 7.05 -11.52 6.02
N VAL A 216 7.65 -10.36 6.34
CA VAL A 216 6.91 -9.14 6.69
C VAL A 216 6.20 -8.52 5.48
N ILE A 217 6.76 -8.70 4.28
CA ILE A 217 6.27 -8.07 3.04
C ILE A 217 5.09 -8.85 2.45
N ILE A 218 5.04 -10.18 2.64
CA ILE A 218 4.00 -11.04 2.07
C ILE A 218 2.70 -10.99 2.89
N ALA A 219 2.81 -10.90 4.23
CA ALA A 219 1.63 -10.88 5.12
C ALA A 219 0.89 -9.52 5.15
N GLY A 220 1.48 -8.43 4.62
CA GLY A 220 0.85 -7.11 4.57
C GLY A 220 -0.06 -6.88 3.36
N GLY A 221 0.18 -7.59 2.25
CA GLY A 221 -0.50 -7.35 0.98
C GLY A 221 -1.91 -7.94 0.90
N GLU A 222 -2.14 -9.15 1.42
CA GLU A 222 -3.45 -9.82 1.33
C GLU A 222 -4.55 -9.08 2.10
N ASP A 223 -4.24 -8.59 3.31
CA ASP A 223 -5.17 -7.84 4.15
C ASP A 223 -5.49 -6.44 3.60
N GLU A 224 -4.58 -5.83 2.83
CA GLU A 224 -4.77 -4.52 2.19
C GLU A 224 -5.53 -4.64 0.86
N VAL A 225 -5.30 -5.70 0.09
CA VAL A 225 -6.09 -6.01 -1.11
C VAL A 225 -7.51 -6.45 -0.73
N ALA A 226 -7.68 -7.18 0.38
CA ALA A 226 -9.00 -7.46 0.93
C ALA A 226 -9.73 -6.17 1.33
N GLU A 227 -9.06 -5.22 1.96
CA GLU A 227 -9.63 -3.91 2.32
C GLU A 227 -9.98 -3.06 1.07
N PHE A 228 -9.13 -3.08 0.03
CA PHE A 228 -9.44 -2.46 -1.26
C PHE A 228 -10.67 -3.10 -1.91
N LEU A 229 -10.75 -4.43 -1.92
CA LEU A 229 -11.92 -5.18 -2.42
C LEU A 229 -13.17 -4.84 -1.62
N TRP A 230 -13.14 -4.89 -0.30
CA TRP A 230 -14.29 -4.57 0.56
C TRP A 230 -14.77 -3.13 0.42
N THR A 231 -13.87 -2.18 0.13
CA THR A 231 -14.21 -0.76 -0.09
C THR A 231 -14.65 -0.47 -1.52
N HIS A 232 -14.18 -1.20 -2.53
CA HIS A 232 -14.57 -0.99 -3.93
C HIS A 232 -15.73 -1.88 -4.39
N LEU A 233 -15.98 -3.00 -3.71
CA LEU A 233 -17.22 -3.80 -3.82
C LEU A 233 -18.38 -3.19 -3.02
N GLU A 234 -18.22 -2.00 -2.47
CA GLU A 234 -19.24 -1.23 -1.74
C GLU A 234 -20.52 -0.98 -2.56
N HIS A 235 -20.44 -1.06 -3.90
CA HIS A 235 -21.60 -0.98 -4.79
C HIS A 235 -22.29 -2.33 -5.03
N ALA A 236 -21.72 -3.44 -4.56
CA ALA A 236 -22.32 -4.76 -4.60
C ALA A 236 -23.01 -5.03 -3.25
N GLN A 237 -24.27 -4.65 -3.17
CA GLN A 237 -25.23 -4.88 -2.07
C GLN A 237 -25.06 -6.26 -1.40
N PHE A 238 -24.45 -6.38 -0.20
CA PHE A 238 -24.46 -7.67 0.53
C PHE A 238 -24.46 -7.58 2.06
N VAL A 239 -24.79 -6.42 2.64
CA VAL A 239 -24.99 -6.34 4.09
C VAL A 239 -26.44 -5.95 4.36
N GLU A 240 -27.30 -6.96 4.35
CA GLU A 240 -28.69 -6.80 4.76
C GLU A 240 -28.73 -6.55 6.28
N VAL A 241 -29.39 -5.47 6.68
CA VAL A 241 -29.59 -5.17 8.10
C VAL A 241 -30.42 -6.30 8.71
N PRO A 242 -29.98 -6.91 9.82
CA PRO A 242 -30.75 -7.98 10.44
C PRO A 242 -32.10 -7.45 10.91
N PHE A 243 -33.20 -8.11 10.53
CA PHE A 243 -34.56 -7.67 10.85
C PHE A 243 -34.79 -7.44 12.36
N LEU A 244 -34.12 -8.22 13.22
CA LEU A 244 -34.14 -8.05 14.69
C LEU A 244 -33.63 -6.68 15.13
N LEU A 245 -32.64 -6.11 14.43
CA LEU A 245 -32.14 -4.77 14.73
C LEU A 245 -33.20 -3.73 14.38
N VAL A 246 -33.88 -3.85 13.24
CA VAL A 246 -34.94 -2.92 12.83
C VAL A 246 -36.12 -2.97 13.81
N ILE A 247 -36.55 -4.16 14.22
CA ILE A 247 -37.57 -4.34 15.27
C ILE A 247 -37.09 -3.74 16.60
N GLY A 248 -35.82 -3.94 16.96
CA GLY A 248 -35.24 -3.34 18.17
C GLY A 248 -35.26 -1.81 18.16
N VAL A 249 -34.97 -1.18 17.01
CA VAL A 249 -35.05 0.28 16.84
C VAL A 249 -36.50 0.76 16.96
N LEU A 250 -37.47 0.04 16.36
CA LEU A 250 -38.89 0.35 16.50
C LEU A 250 -39.36 0.25 17.95
N LEU A 251 -39.01 -0.81 18.68
CA LEU A 251 -39.38 -0.96 20.09
C LEU A 251 -38.73 0.10 20.99
N LEU A 252 -37.47 0.46 20.73
CA LEU A 252 -36.80 1.55 21.43
C LEU A 252 -37.51 2.88 21.19
N TYR A 253 -37.88 3.15 19.94
CA TYR A 253 -38.62 4.34 19.55
C TYR A 253 -39.98 4.40 20.27
N ILE A 254 -40.75 3.31 20.24
CA ILE A 254 -42.04 3.24 20.94
C ILE A 254 -41.83 3.50 22.43
N GLY A 255 -40.85 2.87 23.08
CA GLY A 255 -40.55 3.09 24.50
C GLY A 255 -40.21 4.55 24.84
N LEU A 256 -39.33 5.18 24.04
CA LEU A 256 -38.94 6.58 24.23
C LEU A 256 -40.10 7.56 24.02
N SER A 257 -40.87 7.38 22.94
CA SER A 257 -42.06 8.19 22.65
C SER A 257 -43.13 8.03 23.72
N SER A 258 -43.33 6.81 24.22
CA SER A 258 -44.29 6.51 25.28
C SER A 258 -43.92 7.22 26.58
N TRP A 259 -42.63 7.19 26.95
CA TRP A 259 -42.13 7.92 28.12
C TRP A 259 -42.34 9.43 27.98
N LEU A 260 -42.00 9.99 26.82
CA LEU A 260 -42.14 11.42 26.55
C LEU A 260 -43.60 11.89 26.60
N ILE A 261 -44.51 11.18 25.92
CA ILE A 261 -45.93 11.53 25.88
C ILE A 261 -46.58 11.35 27.25
N SER A 262 -46.23 10.29 27.98
CA SER A 262 -46.73 10.08 29.35
C SER A 262 -46.33 11.22 30.28
N TRP A 263 -45.11 11.74 30.13
CA TRP A 263 -44.64 12.88 30.91
C TRP A 263 -45.36 14.18 30.56
N VAL A 264 -45.60 14.42 29.27
CA VAL A 264 -46.28 15.64 28.79
C VAL A 264 -47.77 15.64 29.15
N GLU A 265 -48.45 14.51 28.97
CA GLU A 265 -49.90 14.38 29.16
C GLU A 265 -50.30 13.95 30.59
N ASN A 266 -49.33 13.74 31.49
CA ASN A 266 -49.53 13.19 32.83
C ASN A 266 -50.27 11.84 32.81
N TRP A 267 -49.93 10.97 31.86
CA TRP A 267 -50.48 9.61 31.77
C TRP A 267 -49.58 8.61 32.49
N ASN A 268 -50.15 7.45 32.84
CA ASN A 268 -49.32 6.32 33.26
C ASN A 268 -48.49 5.83 32.07
N LEU A 269 -47.31 5.27 32.34
CA LEU A 269 -46.43 4.76 31.29
C LEU A 269 -47.09 3.67 30.42
N THR A 270 -47.98 2.87 31.01
CA THR A 270 -48.76 1.85 30.31
C THR A 270 -49.73 2.46 29.30
N ASP A 271 -50.35 3.58 29.69
CA ASP A 271 -51.38 4.27 28.92
C ASP A 271 -50.73 5.01 27.75
N GLY A 272 -49.58 5.66 28.00
CA GLY A 272 -48.75 6.22 26.94
C GLY A 272 -48.19 5.17 25.97
N PHE A 273 -47.77 4.00 26.48
CA PHE A 273 -47.35 2.89 25.62
C PHE A 273 -48.48 2.37 24.74
N TYR A 274 -49.66 2.17 25.33
CA TYR A 274 -50.85 1.78 24.59
C TYR A 274 -51.19 2.81 23.50
N PHE A 275 -51.23 4.10 23.85
CA PHE A 275 -51.49 5.17 22.89
C PHE A 275 -50.50 5.15 21.71
N VAL A 276 -49.18 5.15 21.97
CA VAL A 276 -48.17 5.16 20.91
C VAL A 276 -48.28 3.93 20.03
N MET A 277 -48.43 2.74 20.63
CA MET A 277 -48.55 1.48 19.90
C MET A 277 -49.76 1.49 18.96
N MET A 278 -50.94 1.90 19.46
CA MET A 278 -52.18 1.93 18.66
C MET A 278 -52.15 2.99 17.56
N SER A 279 -51.41 4.07 17.77
CA SER A 279 -51.25 5.16 16.81
C SER A 279 -50.30 4.77 15.68
N VAL A 280 -49.14 4.20 16.04
CA VAL A 280 -48.09 3.81 15.09
C VAL A 280 -48.49 2.57 14.26
N LEU A 281 -49.39 1.73 14.77
CA LEU A 281 -50.01 0.62 14.04
C LEU A 281 -51.26 1.02 13.24
N THR A 282 -51.59 2.31 13.15
CA THR A 282 -52.78 2.83 12.46
C THR A 282 -54.10 2.19 12.90
N ILE A 283 -54.24 1.82 14.18
CA ILE A 283 -55.49 1.26 14.73
C ILE A 283 -56.39 2.37 15.26
N GLY A 284 -55.83 3.26 16.07
CA GLY A 284 -56.49 4.50 16.50
C GLY A 284 -57.89 4.35 17.11
N PHE A 285 -58.08 3.58 18.19
CA PHE A 285 -59.39 3.46 18.85
C PHE A 285 -59.95 4.78 19.40
N GLY A 286 -59.08 5.76 19.63
CA GLY A 286 -59.43 7.10 20.07
C GLY A 286 -59.78 7.21 21.55
N ASP A 287 -59.93 6.10 22.26
CA ASP A 287 -60.12 6.04 23.72
C ASP A 287 -59.13 6.92 24.49
N MET A 288 -57.90 7.04 24.01
CA MET A 288 -56.92 8.01 24.48
C MET A 288 -56.39 8.89 23.35
N VAL A 289 -56.42 10.21 23.56
CA VAL A 289 -55.89 11.25 22.66
C VAL A 289 -55.33 12.39 23.50
N PRO A 290 -54.26 13.09 23.06
CA PRO A 290 -53.65 14.17 23.83
C PRO A 290 -54.67 15.23 24.22
N ARG A 291 -54.63 15.65 25.48
CA ARG A 291 -55.50 16.68 26.05
C ARG A 291 -54.87 18.07 26.01
N ASN A 292 -53.54 18.16 25.96
CA ASN A 292 -52.87 19.45 25.88
C ASN A 292 -52.73 19.96 24.43
N GLU A 293 -53.38 21.08 24.13
CA GLU A 293 -53.38 21.67 22.78
C GLU A 293 -51.98 22.05 22.29
N ILE A 294 -51.16 22.59 23.18
CA ILE A 294 -49.80 23.06 22.88
C ILE A 294 -48.92 21.90 22.39
N PHE A 295 -49.17 20.69 22.91
CA PHE A 295 -48.35 19.52 22.61
C PHE A 295 -48.95 18.63 21.51
N ALA A 296 -50.18 18.89 21.06
CA ALA A 296 -50.83 18.12 20.00
C ALA A 296 -50.02 18.08 18.69
N VAL A 297 -49.45 19.21 18.26
CA VAL A 297 -48.63 19.28 17.03
C VAL A 297 -47.28 18.54 17.19
N PRO A 298 -46.49 18.74 18.27
CA PRO A 298 -45.32 17.90 18.55
C PRO A 298 -45.64 16.40 18.60
N ILE A 299 -46.75 16.02 19.23
CA ILE A 299 -47.19 14.62 19.32
C ILE A 299 -47.55 14.08 17.93
N LEU A 300 -48.15 14.89 17.06
CA LEU A 300 -48.42 14.51 15.67
C LEU A 300 -47.12 14.18 14.92
N PHE A 301 -46.06 14.98 15.07
CA PHE A 301 -44.76 14.69 14.45
C PHE A 301 -44.13 13.39 14.98
N ILE A 302 -44.29 13.11 16.27
CA ILE A 302 -43.88 11.83 16.87
C ILE A 302 -44.66 10.71 16.19
N ILE A 303 -46.00 10.77 16.16
CA ILE A 303 -46.81 9.73 15.51
C ILE A 303 -46.40 9.52 14.05
N LEU A 304 -46.16 10.60 13.29
CA LEU A 304 -45.71 10.53 11.90
C LEU A 304 -44.35 9.84 11.75
N ALA A 305 -43.38 10.17 12.61
CA ALA A 305 -42.08 9.50 12.60
C ALA A 305 -42.20 8.01 12.96
N GLY A 306 -43.10 7.66 13.88
CA GLY A 306 -43.42 6.28 14.21
C GLY A 306 -44.01 5.50 13.03
N LEU A 307 -44.94 6.12 12.27
CA LEU A 307 -45.51 5.52 11.05
C LEU A 307 -44.44 5.23 9.99
N VAL A 308 -43.52 6.16 9.77
CA VAL A 308 -42.38 5.99 8.85
C VAL A 308 -41.49 4.83 9.32
N LEU A 309 -41.25 4.72 10.62
CA LEU A 309 -40.42 3.64 11.17
C LEU A 309 -41.10 2.27 11.08
N THR A 310 -42.41 2.20 11.31
CA THR A 310 -43.19 0.97 11.16
C THR A 310 -43.27 0.52 9.72
N THR A 311 -43.49 1.46 8.79
CA THR A 311 -43.49 1.15 7.35
C THR A 311 -42.11 0.73 6.86
N THR A 312 -41.03 1.32 7.38
CA THR A 312 -39.65 0.84 7.17
C THR A 312 -39.46 -0.60 7.67
N CYS A 313 -40.01 -0.91 8.84
CA CYS A 313 -39.98 -2.25 9.42
C CYS A 313 -40.73 -3.25 8.54
N VAL A 314 -41.93 -2.89 8.07
CA VAL A 314 -42.74 -3.70 7.14
C VAL A 314 -42.05 -3.89 5.80
N ASP A 315 -41.35 -2.89 5.26
CA ASP A 315 -40.61 -3.01 4.00
C ASP A 315 -39.45 -4.02 4.12
N VAL A 316 -38.62 -3.90 5.17
CA VAL A 316 -37.50 -4.82 5.42
C VAL A 316 -37.97 -6.23 5.73
N VAL A 317 -38.97 -6.38 6.61
CA VAL A 317 -39.55 -7.68 6.97
C VAL A 317 -40.29 -8.27 5.77
N GLY A 318 -41.02 -7.46 5.02
CA GLY A 318 -41.76 -7.84 3.83
C GLY A 318 -40.85 -8.42 2.76
N ALA A 319 -39.75 -7.73 2.43
CA ALA A 319 -38.75 -8.24 1.50
C ALA A 319 -38.22 -9.62 1.94
N TYR A 320 -37.92 -9.81 3.22
CA TYR A 320 -37.42 -11.08 3.74
C TYR A 320 -38.46 -12.22 3.76
N TYR A 321 -39.68 -11.93 4.21
CA TYR A 321 -40.73 -12.95 4.38
C TYR A 321 -41.47 -13.27 3.08
N ILE A 322 -41.69 -12.32 2.18
CA ILE A 322 -42.35 -12.57 0.88
C ILE A 322 -41.52 -13.55 0.06
N ASP A 323 -40.20 -13.37 0.02
CA ASP A 323 -39.28 -14.29 -0.66
C ASP A 323 -39.35 -15.71 -0.05
N ARG A 324 -39.48 -15.80 1.28
CA ARG A 324 -39.53 -17.08 2.00
C ARG A 324 -40.92 -17.75 1.98
N LEU A 325 -42.01 -16.98 1.94
CA LEU A 325 -43.39 -17.46 1.81
C LEU A 325 -43.63 -18.02 0.41
N HIS A 326 -43.16 -17.33 -0.64
CA HIS A 326 -43.15 -17.86 -2.01
C HIS A 326 -42.22 -19.07 -2.17
N PHE A 327 -41.23 -19.24 -1.29
CA PHE A 327 -40.35 -20.40 -1.24
C PHE A 327 -41.02 -21.61 -0.55
N PHE A 328 -41.71 -21.43 0.57
CA PHE A 328 -42.42 -22.52 1.26
C PHE A 328 -43.53 -23.15 0.40
N GLY A 329 -44.28 -22.35 -0.36
CA GLY A 329 -45.28 -22.86 -1.30
C GLY A 329 -44.70 -23.71 -2.45
N ARG A 330 -43.42 -23.50 -2.79
CA ARG A 330 -42.69 -24.25 -3.84
C ARG A 330 -41.90 -25.45 -3.33
N ARG A 331 -41.73 -25.60 -2.01
CA ARG A 331 -40.95 -26.69 -1.41
C ARG A 331 -41.75 -27.99 -1.25
N LEU A 332 -43.03 -27.97 -1.59
CA LEU A 332 -43.95 -29.10 -1.46
C LEU A 332 -43.93 -30.06 -2.67
N ASP A 333 -43.12 -29.83 -3.71
CA ASP A 333 -42.76 -30.85 -4.72
C ASP A 333 -41.48 -30.46 -5.49
N ASP A 334 -40.74 -31.46 -5.95
CA ASP A 334 -39.60 -31.35 -6.87
C ASP A 334 -40.01 -30.64 -8.18
N ASP A 335 -39.91 -29.31 -8.20
CA ASP A 335 -40.15 -28.49 -9.39
C ASP A 335 -39.18 -28.99 -10.50
N PRO A 336 -39.62 -29.46 -11.68
CA PRO A 336 -38.73 -29.92 -12.76
C PRO A 336 -37.89 -28.78 -13.37
N LEU A 337 -38.09 -27.54 -12.89
CA LEU A 337 -37.31 -26.33 -13.18
C LEU A 337 -36.58 -25.79 -11.93
N SER A 338 -36.67 -26.45 -10.77
CA SER A 338 -35.90 -26.12 -9.56
C SER A 338 -34.42 -26.20 -9.85
N TRP A 339 -34.00 -27.24 -10.58
CA TRP A 339 -32.63 -27.37 -11.07
C TRP A 339 -32.24 -26.19 -11.98
N LEU A 340 -33.15 -25.62 -12.78
CA LEU A 340 -32.85 -24.46 -13.62
C LEU A 340 -32.70 -23.19 -12.80
N LYS A 341 -33.55 -22.96 -11.78
CA LYS A 341 -33.40 -21.84 -10.84
C LYS A 341 -32.14 -22.00 -9.99
N GLU A 342 -31.85 -23.22 -9.54
CA GLU A 342 -30.65 -23.53 -8.78
C GLU A 342 -29.39 -23.45 -9.65
N VAL A 343 -29.46 -23.86 -10.93
CA VAL A 343 -28.37 -23.67 -11.90
C VAL A 343 -28.23 -22.20 -12.26
N GLN A 344 -29.30 -21.43 -12.38
CA GLN A 344 -29.25 -19.99 -12.65
C GLN A 344 -28.73 -19.21 -11.44
N GLN A 345 -29.07 -19.64 -10.22
CA GLN A 345 -28.55 -19.09 -8.98
C GLN A 345 -27.09 -19.49 -8.76
N ARG A 346 -26.72 -20.75 -8.96
CA ARG A 346 -25.32 -21.20 -8.96
C ARG A 346 -24.52 -20.54 -10.06
N ARG A 347 -25.09 -20.29 -11.25
CA ARG A 347 -24.45 -19.55 -12.34
C ARG A 347 -24.29 -18.07 -12.01
N THR A 348 -25.26 -17.42 -11.38
CA THR A 348 -25.11 -16.02 -10.97
C THR A 348 -24.14 -15.90 -9.80
N GLU A 349 -24.14 -16.83 -8.83
CA GLU A 349 -23.14 -16.92 -7.77
C GLU A 349 -21.74 -17.26 -8.31
N ALA A 350 -21.63 -18.16 -9.28
CA ALA A 350 -20.37 -18.49 -9.94
C ALA A 350 -19.88 -17.33 -10.80
N MET A 351 -20.74 -16.66 -11.56
CA MET A 351 -20.40 -15.43 -12.29
C MET A 351 -20.01 -14.30 -11.33
N LYS A 352 -20.66 -14.18 -10.16
CA LYS A 352 -20.28 -13.23 -9.11
C LYS A 352 -18.91 -13.57 -8.53
N LYS A 353 -18.66 -14.84 -8.18
CA LYS A 353 -17.36 -15.32 -7.67
C LYS A 353 -16.25 -15.16 -8.71
N GLU A 354 -16.53 -15.46 -9.98
CA GLU A 354 -15.59 -15.34 -11.08
C GLU A 354 -15.32 -13.88 -11.44
N ALA A 355 -16.34 -13.02 -11.45
CA ALA A 355 -16.15 -11.58 -11.59
C ALA A 355 -15.33 -11.03 -10.42
N MET A 356 -15.60 -11.47 -9.19
CA MET A 356 -14.84 -11.06 -8.00
C MET A 356 -13.40 -11.59 -8.04
N ARG A 357 -13.17 -12.80 -8.56
CA ARG A 357 -11.85 -13.38 -8.80
C ARG A 357 -11.09 -12.59 -9.86
N LYS A 358 -11.71 -12.29 -11.01
CA LYS A 358 -11.11 -11.46 -12.06
C LYS A 358 -10.85 -10.04 -11.58
N LEU A 359 -11.70 -9.49 -10.73
CA LEU A 359 -11.50 -8.19 -10.10
C LEU A 359 -10.32 -8.24 -9.12
N PHE A 360 -10.19 -9.32 -8.33
CA PHE A 360 -9.01 -9.55 -7.50
C PHE A 360 -7.75 -9.73 -8.34
N GLU A 361 -7.77 -10.53 -9.41
CA GLU A 361 -6.65 -10.75 -10.32
C GLU A 361 -6.25 -9.45 -11.01
N THR A 362 -7.20 -8.62 -11.45
CA THR A 362 -6.91 -7.31 -12.05
C THR A 362 -6.40 -6.30 -11.04
N VAL A 363 -6.94 -6.24 -9.83
CA VAL A 363 -6.48 -5.34 -8.76
C VAL A 363 -5.10 -5.75 -8.26
N THR A 364 -4.86 -7.06 -8.06
CA THR A 364 -3.53 -7.57 -7.69
C THR A 364 -2.55 -7.38 -8.83
N ALA A 365 -2.94 -7.57 -10.09
CA ALA A 365 -2.12 -7.24 -11.25
C ALA A 365 -1.85 -5.73 -11.33
N LEU A 366 -2.84 -4.87 -11.07
CA LEU A 366 -2.67 -3.41 -11.08
C LEU A 366 -1.82 -2.93 -9.90
N HIS A 367 -1.93 -3.56 -8.74
CA HIS A 367 -1.06 -3.31 -7.59
C HIS A 367 0.35 -3.82 -7.85
N HIS A 368 0.50 -4.99 -8.48
CA HIS A 368 1.79 -5.47 -8.98
C HIS A 368 2.37 -4.53 -10.01
N ILE A 369 1.59 -4.05 -10.99
CA ILE A 369 1.97 -3.05 -12.00
C ILE A 369 2.34 -1.74 -11.34
N ARG A 370 1.61 -1.29 -10.31
CA ARG A 370 1.93 -0.07 -9.57
C ARG A 370 3.20 -0.23 -8.75
N LEU A 371 3.40 -1.39 -8.11
CA LEU A 371 4.62 -1.71 -7.37
C LEU A 371 5.81 -1.93 -8.31
N THR A 372 5.63 -2.54 -9.47
CA THR A 372 6.67 -2.72 -10.49
C THR A 372 6.95 -1.43 -11.24
N ALA A 373 5.94 -0.60 -11.53
CA ALA A 373 6.10 0.75 -12.08
C ALA A 373 6.72 1.69 -11.04
N PHE A 374 6.38 1.57 -9.76
CA PHE A 374 7.05 2.30 -8.68
C PHE A 374 8.49 1.81 -8.48
N LYS A 375 8.74 0.49 -8.57
CA LYS A 375 10.10 -0.07 -8.63
C LYS A 375 10.84 0.40 -9.88
N GLN A 376 10.22 0.45 -11.05
CA GLN A 376 10.82 0.97 -12.29
C GLN A 376 11.05 2.47 -12.23
N LEU A 377 10.18 3.24 -11.58
CA LEU A 377 10.35 4.68 -11.37
C LEU A 377 11.45 4.97 -10.35
N THR A 378 11.55 4.20 -9.27
CA THR A 378 12.66 4.31 -8.30
C THR A 378 13.99 3.78 -8.88
N GLN A 379 13.95 2.73 -9.70
CA GLN A 379 15.12 2.16 -10.38
C GLN A 379 15.58 3.06 -11.56
N ASN A 380 14.67 3.70 -12.30
CA ASN A 380 15.01 4.70 -13.32
C ASN A 380 15.48 6.02 -12.72
N TYR A 381 14.93 6.45 -11.58
CA TYR A 381 15.43 7.65 -10.87
C TYR A 381 16.84 7.42 -10.33
N ASP A 382 17.14 6.23 -9.81
CA ASP A 382 18.51 5.84 -9.43
C ASP A 382 19.43 5.62 -10.65
N ASP A 383 18.95 5.10 -11.77
CA ASP A 383 19.77 4.87 -12.98
C ASP A 383 20.13 6.17 -13.73
N HIS A 384 19.28 7.20 -13.69
CA HIS A 384 19.65 8.51 -14.23
C HIS A 384 20.76 9.21 -13.41
N LEU A 385 20.89 8.87 -12.12
CA LEU A 385 21.97 9.31 -11.21
C LEU A 385 23.20 8.38 -11.21
N ARG A 386 23.12 7.20 -11.85
CA ARG A 386 24.23 6.24 -12.00
C ARG A 386 24.87 6.29 -13.40
N LYS A 387 24.90 7.45 -14.04
CA LYS A 387 25.77 7.60 -15.22
C LYS A 387 27.22 7.56 -14.75
N PRO A 388 28.10 6.73 -15.36
CA PRO A 388 29.53 6.82 -15.10
C PRO A 388 29.97 8.27 -15.38
N PRO A 389 30.88 8.84 -14.57
CA PRO A 389 31.28 10.23 -14.70
C PRO A 389 31.80 10.52 -16.10
N ASN A 390 31.68 11.76 -16.56
CA ASN A 390 32.32 12.17 -17.81
C ASN A 390 33.84 11.95 -17.72
N SER A 391 34.46 11.53 -18.82
CA SER A 391 35.91 11.39 -18.88
C SER A 391 36.60 12.75 -18.63
N PRO A 392 37.84 12.77 -18.11
CA PRO A 392 38.66 13.99 -18.11
C PRO A 392 38.78 14.56 -19.53
N ARG A 393 39.36 15.74 -19.70
CA ARG A 393 39.56 16.33 -21.04
C ARG A 393 41.03 16.66 -21.28
N HIS A 394 41.45 16.72 -22.55
CA HIS A 394 42.79 17.18 -22.94
C HIS A 394 43.95 16.52 -22.18
N LEU A 395 44.05 15.19 -22.22
CA LEU A 395 45.20 14.48 -21.66
C LEU A 395 46.43 14.70 -22.54
N VAL A 396 47.50 15.24 -21.96
CA VAL A 396 48.79 15.48 -22.61
C VAL A 396 49.89 14.87 -21.75
N ALA A 397 50.76 14.08 -22.40
CA ALA A 397 52.03 13.67 -21.82
C ALA A 397 53.10 14.70 -22.22
N SER A 398 53.94 15.10 -21.27
CA SER A 398 54.97 16.11 -21.47
C SER A 398 56.17 15.82 -20.55
N HIS A 399 57.31 16.47 -20.81
CA HIS A 399 58.50 16.36 -19.96
C HIS A 399 58.90 14.89 -19.69
N ALA A 400 58.92 14.06 -20.74
CA ALA A 400 59.37 12.68 -20.63
C ALA A 400 60.87 12.67 -20.33
N THR A 401 61.27 11.99 -19.26
CA THR A 401 62.66 11.61 -18.95
C THR A 401 62.84 10.13 -19.23
N ALA A 402 64.00 9.55 -18.93
CA ALA A 402 64.19 8.11 -19.13
C ALA A 402 63.50 7.26 -18.05
N ASP A 403 63.09 7.85 -16.92
CA ASP A 403 62.45 7.16 -15.81
C ASP A 403 61.09 7.74 -15.38
N SER A 404 60.66 8.86 -15.99
CA SER A 404 59.42 9.53 -15.61
C SER A 404 58.73 10.24 -16.77
N VAL A 405 57.41 10.42 -16.68
CA VAL A 405 56.61 11.17 -17.65
C VAL A 405 55.59 12.02 -16.89
N MET A 406 55.46 13.30 -17.23
CA MET A 406 54.48 14.19 -16.63
C MET A 406 53.16 14.17 -17.43
N LEU A 407 52.10 13.70 -16.79
CA LEU A 407 50.75 13.72 -17.34
C LEU A 407 49.99 14.97 -16.86
N ARG A 408 49.28 15.64 -17.78
CA ARG A 408 48.39 16.77 -17.49
C ARG A 408 47.06 16.56 -18.18
N TRP A 409 45.97 16.87 -17.49
CA TRP A 409 44.62 16.82 -18.05
C TRP A 409 43.76 17.94 -17.46
N SER A 410 42.57 18.13 -18.03
CA SER A 410 41.58 19.09 -17.57
C SER A 410 40.35 18.37 -17.02
N ALA A 411 39.62 19.06 -16.14
CA ALA A 411 38.48 18.49 -15.45
C ALA A 411 37.33 18.11 -16.41
N PRO A 412 36.55 17.07 -16.07
CA PRO A 412 35.31 16.76 -16.80
C PRO A 412 34.28 17.90 -16.64
N ILE A 413 33.42 18.10 -17.64
CA ILE A 413 32.27 19.01 -17.51
C ILE A 413 31.19 18.32 -16.67
N TYR A 414 30.77 18.96 -15.58
CA TYR A 414 29.60 18.60 -14.80
C TYR A 414 28.51 19.67 -14.98
N VAL A 415 27.26 19.22 -15.04
CA VAL A 415 26.06 20.05 -14.86
C VAL A 415 25.57 19.67 -13.48
N ASP A 416 25.86 20.53 -12.51
CA ASP A 416 25.47 20.46 -11.10
C ASP A 416 26.07 19.33 -10.23
N GLU A 417 26.25 19.67 -8.95
CA GLU A 417 26.81 18.89 -7.83
C GLU A 417 28.34 18.96 -7.60
N GLY A 418 28.70 19.41 -6.40
CA GLY A 418 30.05 19.75 -5.97
C GLY A 418 31.08 18.60 -6.03
N LYS A 419 32.37 18.97 -6.06
CA LYS A 419 33.55 18.09 -6.20
C LYS A 419 33.45 16.81 -5.35
N ARG A 420 33.04 15.69 -5.96
CA ARG A 420 33.09 14.36 -5.34
C ARG A 420 33.59 13.28 -6.30
N TYR A 421 34.73 13.54 -6.95
CA TYR A 421 35.44 12.60 -7.83
C TYR A 421 36.96 12.66 -7.61
N TRP A 422 37.67 11.58 -7.97
CA TRP A 422 39.13 11.51 -8.05
C TRP A 422 39.56 10.91 -9.39
N TYR A 423 40.84 11.02 -9.73
CA TYR A 423 41.40 10.42 -10.94
C TYR A 423 42.08 9.09 -10.62
N THR A 424 41.90 8.12 -11.52
CA THR A 424 42.62 6.85 -11.54
C THR A 424 43.49 6.82 -12.80
N ILE A 425 44.78 6.53 -12.66
CA ILE A 425 45.74 6.49 -13.76
C ILE A 425 46.18 5.04 -13.94
N GLN A 426 46.11 4.55 -15.17
CA GLN A 426 46.64 3.25 -15.55
C GLN A 426 47.73 3.45 -16.58
N TYR A 427 48.86 2.75 -16.42
CA TYR A 427 49.90 2.76 -17.44
C TYR A 427 50.44 1.35 -17.66
N LYS A 428 50.81 1.09 -18.92
CA LYS A 428 51.42 -0.18 -19.31
C LYS A 428 52.44 0.06 -20.43
N PRO A 429 53.55 -0.69 -20.46
CA PRO A 429 54.45 -0.64 -21.59
C PRO A 429 53.73 -1.24 -22.81
N ARG A 430 53.99 -0.72 -24.00
CA ARG A 430 53.44 -1.22 -25.27
C ARG A 430 54.48 -2.12 -25.95
N THR A 431 54.78 -3.25 -25.33
CA THR A 431 55.63 -4.29 -25.93
C THR A 431 54.79 -5.23 -26.81
N PRO A 432 55.38 -5.93 -27.81
CA PRO A 432 54.67 -6.90 -28.64
C PRO A 432 54.24 -8.19 -27.90
N GLN A 433 54.60 -8.36 -26.61
CA GLN A 433 54.16 -9.50 -25.81
C GLN A 433 52.71 -9.31 -25.32
N ARG A 434 51.88 -10.35 -25.46
CA ARG A 434 50.42 -10.31 -25.22
C ARG A 434 49.98 -10.05 -23.77
N ARG A 435 50.90 -9.98 -22.79
CA ARG A 435 50.57 -9.91 -21.36
C ARG A 435 51.42 -8.85 -20.66
N ASN A 436 51.07 -7.58 -20.81
CA ASN A 436 51.72 -6.49 -20.10
C ASN A 436 50.97 -6.18 -18.80
N ASN A 437 51.71 -6.16 -17.68
CA ASN A 437 51.15 -5.78 -16.39
C ASN A 437 50.73 -4.32 -16.44
N VAL A 438 49.45 -4.07 -16.12
CA VAL A 438 48.90 -2.72 -15.98
C VAL A 438 49.14 -2.28 -14.55
N VAL A 439 49.84 -1.15 -14.38
CA VAL A 439 50.00 -0.52 -13.07
C VAL A 439 48.89 0.50 -12.89
N VAL A 440 48.23 0.48 -11.73
CA VAL A 440 47.10 1.35 -11.41
C VAL A 440 47.48 2.26 -10.24
N VAL A 441 47.23 3.56 -10.41
CA VAL A 441 47.38 4.58 -9.38
C VAL A 441 46.01 5.20 -9.12
N ASP A 442 45.46 4.99 -7.93
CA ASP A 442 44.16 5.51 -7.52
C ASP A 442 44.26 6.77 -6.65
N PHE A 443 43.13 7.45 -6.47
CA PHE A 443 42.95 8.62 -5.58
C PHE A 443 43.81 9.85 -5.92
N VAL A 444 44.04 10.12 -7.21
CA VAL A 444 44.74 11.33 -7.65
C VAL A 444 43.77 12.51 -7.63
N ASN A 445 44.04 13.48 -6.75
CA ASN A 445 43.16 14.65 -6.55
C ASN A 445 43.63 15.93 -7.27
N LYS A 446 44.69 15.84 -8.08
CA LYS A 446 45.26 16.94 -8.88
C LYS A 446 45.02 16.69 -10.37
N ASP A 447 45.13 17.74 -11.17
CA ASP A 447 45.02 17.78 -12.64
C ASP A 447 46.32 17.36 -13.37
N ARG A 448 47.34 17.00 -12.60
CA ARG A 448 48.64 16.56 -13.08
C ARG A 448 49.22 15.48 -12.20
N TYR A 449 49.98 14.58 -12.80
CA TYR A 449 50.68 13.50 -12.09
C TYR A 449 51.99 13.15 -12.78
N LEU A 450 53.07 13.07 -11.98
CA LEU A 450 54.37 12.61 -12.45
C LEU A 450 54.43 11.09 -12.24
N VAL A 451 54.40 10.33 -13.34
CA VAL A 451 54.62 8.89 -13.29
C VAL A 451 56.11 8.64 -13.21
N THR A 452 56.59 7.93 -12.20
CA THR A 452 58.01 7.58 -12.00
C THR A 452 58.23 6.06 -12.04
N GLY A 453 59.49 5.63 -12.15
CA GLY A 453 59.83 4.20 -12.21
C GLY A 453 59.56 3.57 -13.57
N LEU A 454 59.51 4.38 -14.63
CA LEU A 454 59.35 3.91 -16.00
C LEU A 454 60.68 3.37 -16.54
N LYS A 455 60.59 2.44 -17.49
CA LYS A 455 61.76 1.94 -18.21
C LYS A 455 62.15 2.93 -19.30
N SER A 456 63.44 3.17 -19.45
CA SER A 456 63.99 4.05 -20.50
C SER A 456 63.74 3.49 -21.90
N PHE A 457 63.64 4.39 -22.87
CA PHE A 457 63.41 4.07 -24.28
C PHE A 457 62.27 3.06 -24.53
N THR A 458 61.16 3.20 -23.79
CA THR A 458 60.02 2.30 -23.85
C THR A 458 58.75 3.11 -24.12
N LEU A 459 57.94 2.67 -25.09
CA LEU A 459 56.65 3.28 -25.37
C LEU A 459 55.65 2.88 -24.30
N TYR A 460 55.08 3.84 -23.59
CA TYR A 460 54.03 3.61 -22.61
C TYR A 460 52.68 4.12 -23.11
N GLU A 461 51.62 3.37 -22.82
CA GLU A 461 50.23 3.83 -22.95
C GLU A 461 49.72 4.23 -21.57
N PHE A 462 49.36 5.50 -21.42
CA PHE A 462 48.76 6.06 -20.21
C PHE A 462 47.27 6.25 -20.42
N SER A 463 46.46 5.78 -19.48
CA SER A 463 44.99 5.90 -19.47
C SER A 463 44.55 6.61 -18.20
N VAL A 464 43.85 7.73 -18.32
CA VAL A 464 43.32 8.48 -17.17
C VAL A 464 41.80 8.37 -17.13
N PHE A 465 41.29 7.99 -15.97
CA PHE A 465 39.88 7.78 -15.66
C PHE A 465 39.44 8.80 -14.61
N THR A 466 38.17 9.19 -14.66
CA THR A 466 37.49 9.86 -13.56
C THR A 466 36.71 8.80 -12.79
N THR A 467 36.93 8.72 -11.49
CA THR A 467 36.33 7.71 -10.62
C THR A 467 35.44 8.40 -9.60
N THR A 468 34.22 7.89 -9.44
CA THR A 468 33.27 8.32 -8.40
C THR A 468 32.80 7.11 -7.61
N ARG A 469 32.02 7.34 -6.54
CA ARG A 469 31.33 6.26 -5.80
C ARG A 469 30.39 5.41 -6.68
N TYR A 470 30.05 5.88 -7.88
CA TYR A 470 29.11 5.24 -8.80
C TYR A 470 29.80 4.49 -9.95
N GLY A 471 31.11 4.66 -10.14
CA GLY A 471 31.87 3.96 -11.20
C GLY A 471 33.01 4.78 -11.81
N GLN A 472 33.74 4.14 -12.73
CA GLN A 472 34.83 4.74 -13.52
C GLN A 472 34.30 5.21 -14.88
N SER A 473 34.82 6.34 -15.38
CA SER A 473 34.54 6.86 -16.71
C SER A 473 35.22 6.05 -17.81
N VAL A 474 34.89 6.34 -19.08
CA VAL A 474 35.69 5.89 -20.22
C VAL A 474 37.07 6.57 -20.15
N PRO A 475 38.19 5.83 -20.30
CA PRO A 475 39.51 6.43 -20.19
C PRO A 475 39.84 7.31 -21.39
N ILE A 476 40.57 8.40 -21.14
CA ILE A 476 41.36 9.05 -22.18
C ILE A 476 42.75 8.44 -22.19
N ARG A 477 43.26 8.14 -23.39
CA ARG A 477 44.58 7.53 -23.58
C ARG A 477 45.55 8.48 -24.26
N VAL A 478 46.80 8.45 -23.83
CA VAL A 478 47.93 9.09 -24.51
C VAL A 478 49.10 8.12 -24.53
N GLN A 479 49.94 8.24 -25.55
CA GLN A 479 51.12 7.41 -25.71
C GLN A 479 52.34 8.32 -25.79
N GLU A 480 53.39 7.94 -25.05
CA GLU A 480 54.62 8.72 -24.99
C GLU A 480 55.82 7.78 -24.89
N TYR A 481 56.90 8.13 -25.58
CA TYR A 481 58.18 7.44 -25.43
C TYR A 481 58.94 8.04 -24.25
N THR A 482 59.48 7.19 -23.38
CA THR A 482 60.52 7.66 -22.45
C THR A 482 61.81 7.95 -23.20
N GLU A 483 62.54 8.96 -22.76
CA GLU A 483 63.83 9.31 -23.36
C GLU A 483 64.84 8.16 -23.19
N PRO A 484 65.82 8.01 -24.09
CA PRO A 484 66.91 7.07 -23.89
C PRO A 484 67.79 7.48 -22.69
N CYS A 485 68.41 6.50 -22.02
CA CYS A 485 69.43 6.79 -21.02
C CYS A 485 70.61 7.54 -21.65
N THR A 486 71.17 8.51 -20.92
CA THR A 486 72.30 9.33 -21.39
C THR A 486 73.65 8.62 -21.17
N VAL A 487 74.70 9.11 -21.85
CA VAL A 487 76.06 8.55 -21.81
C VAL A 487 76.65 8.52 -20.38
N PRO A 488 77.38 7.44 -19.99
CA PRO A 488 78.16 7.42 -18.75
C PRO A 488 79.21 8.55 -18.73
N GLN A 489 79.35 9.25 -17.60
CA GLN A 489 80.24 10.41 -17.49
C GLN A 489 81.58 10.04 -16.82
N SER A 490 82.65 10.76 -17.17
CA SER A 490 83.98 10.65 -16.51
C SER A 490 84.59 9.24 -16.47
N VAL A 491 84.60 8.53 -17.61
CA VAL A 491 85.31 7.25 -17.74
C VAL A 491 86.81 7.45 -17.57
N ARG A 492 87.43 6.72 -16.65
CA ARG A 492 88.87 6.77 -16.36
C ARG A 492 89.42 5.39 -16.00
N ILE A 493 90.73 5.26 -16.12
CA ILE A 493 91.46 4.05 -15.78
C ILE A 493 92.19 4.31 -14.47
N ASP A 494 91.84 3.55 -13.44
CA ASP A 494 92.34 3.76 -12.09
C ASP A 494 93.68 3.04 -11.84
N ALA A 495 93.87 1.84 -12.41
CA ALA A 495 95.06 1.01 -12.22
C ALA A 495 95.29 0.08 -13.41
N ILE A 496 96.56 -0.16 -13.75
CA ILE A 496 96.98 -1.03 -14.87
C ILE A 496 98.09 -1.98 -14.38
N SER A 497 97.90 -3.28 -14.61
CA SER A 497 98.88 -4.37 -14.46
C SER A 497 99.34 -4.86 -15.85
N ASP A 498 100.15 -5.91 -15.86
CA ASP A 498 100.44 -6.77 -17.00
C ASP A 498 99.20 -7.51 -17.53
N GLU A 499 98.37 -8.08 -16.65
CA GLU A 499 97.20 -8.91 -17.05
C GLU A 499 95.83 -8.27 -16.76
N THR A 500 95.79 -7.14 -16.04
CA THR A 500 94.53 -6.54 -15.58
C THR A 500 94.49 -5.02 -15.74
N ALA A 501 93.28 -4.47 -15.93
CA ALA A 501 93.05 -3.02 -15.94
C ALA A 501 91.75 -2.68 -15.20
N THR A 502 91.85 -1.78 -14.21
CA THR A 502 90.69 -1.33 -13.43
C THR A 502 90.16 -0.01 -13.99
N VAL A 503 88.88 0.01 -14.31
CA VAL A 503 88.17 1.14 -14.93
C VAL A 503 87.09 1.62 -13.99
N SER A 504 86.94 2.94 -13.84
CA SER A 504 85.82 3.57 -13.14
C SER A 504 85.11 4.62 -13.99
N TRP A 505 83.81 4.80 -13.77
CA TRP A 505 82.98 5.84 -14.38
C TRP A 505 81.99 6.41 -13.38
N ARG A 506 81.32 7.51 -13.73
CA ARG A 506 80.19 8.05 -12.98
C ARG A 506 78.88 7.73 -13.69
N ALA A 507 77.88 7.35 -12.90
CA ALA A 507 76.53 7.15 -13.39
C ALA A 507 75.95 8.47 -13.97
N PRO A 508 75.06 8.41 -14.98
CA PRO A 508 74.43 9.60 -15.55
C PRO A 508 73.63 10.38 -14.50
N LYS A 509 73.75 11.73 -14.49
CA LYS A 509 73.07 12.63 -13.53
C LYS A 509 71.54 12.68 -13.69
N VAL A 510 71.05 12.36 -14.87
CA VAL A 510 69.63 12.35 -15.21
C VAL A 510 69.26 10.88 -15.36
N ASN A 511 68.28 10.40 -14.58
CA ASN A 511 67.72 9.03 -14.61
C ASN A 511 68.42 7.97 -13.74
N ASN A 512 68.41 8.10 -12.41
CA ASN A 512 68.53 7.00 -11.40
C ASN A 512 69.52 5.82 -11.65
N GLY A 513 70.53 5.98 -12.52
CA GLY A 513 71.44 4.92 -12.99
C GLY A 513 70.87 4.09 -14.16
N ALA A 514 71.76 3.65 -15.07
CA ALA A 514 71.43 2.67 -16.10
C ALA A 514 71.19 1.27 -15.48
N GLU A 515 70.33 0.45 -16.11
CA GLU A 515 69.99 -0.90 -15.63
C GLU A 515 71.22 -1.82 -15.61
N SER A 516 72.13 -1.66 -16.59
CA SER A 516 73.48 -2.23 -16.53
C SER A 516 74.47 -1.48 -17.42
N TYR A 517 75.76 -1.62 -17.13
CA TYR A 517 76.85 -1.13 -17.96
C TYR A 517 77.56 -2.31 -18.65
N VAL A 518 77.93 -2.09 -19.92
CA VAL A 518 78.71 -3.04 -20.73
C VAL A 518 80.01 -2.36 -21.14
N ILE A 519 81.14 -2.95 -20.78
CA ILE A 519 82.46 -2.53 -21.25
C ILE A 519 82.74 -3.27 -22.55
N GLN A 520 83.08 -2.52 -23.59
CA GLN A 520 83.55 -3.08 -24.84
C GLN A 520 85.02 -2.72 -25.02
N TYR A 521 85.87 -3.70 -25.29
CA TYR A 521 87.30 -3.47 -25.52
C TYR A 521 87.88 -4.35 -26.63
N ALA A 522 88.93 -3.87 -27.26
CA ALA A 522 89.66 -4.62 -28.27
C ALA A 522 91.15 -4.26 -28.24
N GLN A 523 91.99 -5.20 -28.68
CA GLN A 523 93.41 -4.97 -28.90
C GLN A 523 93.60 -4.11 -30.15
N GLU A 524 94.53 -3.14 -30.11
CA GLU A 524 94.88 -2.35 -31.29
C GLU A 524 95.90 -3.09 -32.18
N PRO A 525 95.74 -3.07 -33.52
CA PRO A 525 94.75 -2.33 -34.30
C PRO A 525 93.33 -2.91 -34.16
N ALA A 526 92.37 -2.07 -33.74
CA ALA A 526 91.06 -2.54 -33.33
C ALA A 526 90.21 -2.97 -34.53
N PRO A 527 89.56 -4.15 -34.49
CA PRO A 527 88.61 -4.57 -35.51
C PRO A 527 87.36 -3.66 -35.50
N GLN A 528 86.48 -3.84 -36.49
CA GLN A 528 85.18 -3.16 -36.50
C GLN A 528 84.47 -3.35 -35.14
N PHE A 529 83.83 -2.29 -34.65
CA PHE A 529 83.28 -2.21 -33.29
C PHE A 529 82.40 -3.39 -32.88
N VAL A 530 81.72 -4.02 -33.84
CA VAL A 530 80.88 -5.20 -33.64
C VAL A 530 81.66 -6.38 -33.02
N TYR A 531 82.95 -6.53 -33.37
CA TYR A 531 83.85 -7.61 -32.94
C TYR A 531 84.64 -7.29 -31.67
N TRP A 532 84.34 -6.18 -30.98
CA TRP A 532 84.99 -5.89 -29.69
C TRP A 532 84.47 -6.85 -28.62
N ASN A 533 85.37 -7.28 -27.74
CA ASN A 533 85.02 -8.10 -26.59
C ASN A 533 84.05 -7.33 -25.70
N ARG A 534 82.99 -7.99 -25.23
CA ARG A 534 81.93 -7.37 -24.42
C ARG A 534 81.88 -8.00 -23.04
N TYR A 535 81.96 -7.18 -22.01
CA TYR A 535 81.80 -7.60 -20.61
C TYR A 535 80.66 -6.83 -19.96
N LYS A 536 79.66 -7.57 -19.48
CA LYS A 536 78.52 -7.01 -18.75
C LYS A 536 78.89 -6.87 -17.28
N VAL A 537 78.91 -5.64 -16.79
CA VAL A 537 79.36 -5.28 -15.43
C VAL A 537 78.19 -5.23 -14.43
N GLY A 538 76.95 -5.16 -14.91
CA GLY A 538 75.78 -4.93 -14.06
C GLY A 538 75.65 -3.45 -13.66
N ASN A 539 75.19 -3.17 -12.44
CA ASN A 539 74.94 -1.80 -11.95
C ASN A 539 76.16 -1.12 -11.31
N SER A 540 77.30 -1.82 -11.22
CA SER A 540 78.53 -1.28 -10.63
C SER A 540 79.17 -0.25 -11.55
N THR A 541 79.75 0.81 -10.96
CA THR A 541 80.42 1.90 -11.70
C THR A 541 81.96 1.76 -11.72
N ARG A 542 82.46 0.59 -11.33
CA ARG A 542 83.87 0.23 -11.31
C ARG A 542 84.03 -1.25 -11.63
N PHE A 543 84.98 -1.60 -12.50
CA PHE A 543 85.22 -2.98 -12.92
C PHE A 543 86.69 -3.22 -13.26
N THR A 544 87.18 -4.42 -12.98
CA THR A 544 88.54 -4.85 -13.32
C THR A 544 88.49 -5.84 -14.48
N LEU A 545 89.00 -5.43 -15.64
CA LEU A 545 89.25 -6.30 -16.79
C LEU A 545 90.39 -7.25 -16.43
N THR A 546 90.21 -8.54 -16.72
CA THR A 546 91.19 -9.61 -16.51
C THR A 546 91.55 -10.29 -17.82
N ASN A 547 92.61 -11.09 -17.83
CA ASN A 547 93.13 -11.82 -19.01
C ASN A 547 93.55 -10.90 -20.17
N LEU A 548 94.16 -9.76 -19.86
CA LEU A 548 94.80 -8.91 -20.87
C LEU A 548 96.21 -9.43 -21.17
N GLN A 549 96.68 -9.23 -22.41
CA GLN A 549 98.04 -9.60 -22.79
C GLN A 549 99.03 -8.54 -22.27
N PRO A 550 100.22 -8.94 -21.76
CA PRO A 550 101.25 -8.00 -21.35
C PRO A 550 101.77 -7.17 -22.54
N ASP A 551 102.25 -5.96 -22.23
CA ASP A 551 102.78 -4.97 -23.18
C ASP A 551 101.91 -4.64 -24.41
N THR A 552 100.59 -4.78 -24.29
CA THR A 552 99.65 -4.67 -25.41
C THR A 552 98.76 -3.43 -25.29
N ARG A 553 98.48 -2.76 -26.41
CA ARG A 553 97.57 -1.60 -26.47
C ARG A 553 96.12 -2.05 -26.64
N TYR A 554 95.24 -1.52 -25.80
CA TYR A 554 93.81 -1.76 -25.84
C TYR A 554 93.05 -0.45 -25.99
N ILE A 555 91.97 -0.50 -26.76
CA ILE A 555 90.94 0.54 -26.80
C ILE A 555 89.68 0.01 -26.11
N MET A 556 89.01 0.86 -25.35
CA MET A 556 87.79 0.50 -24.64
C MET A 556 86.78 1.63 -24.61
N CYS A 557 85.50 1.31 -24.46
CA CYS A 557 84.46 2.26 -24.11
C CYS A 557 83.44 1.62 -23.17
N VAL A 558 82.77 2.45 -22.38
CA VAL A 558 81.69 2.02 -21.49
C VAL A 558 80.37 2.40 -22.14
N THR A 559 79.47 1.43 -22.24
CA THR A 559 78.16 1.60 -22.85
C THR A 559 77.08 1.34 -21.81
N ALA A 560 76.04 2.17 -21.77
CA ALA A 560 74.89 1.93 -20.93
C ALA A 560 73.89 1.03 -21.68
N GLU A 561 73.48 -0.08 -21.05
CA GLU A 561 72.51 -1.03 -21.60
C GLU A 561 71.10 -0.69 -21.09
N HIS A 562 70.12 -0.70 -21.98
CA HIS A 562 68.68 -0.54 -21.71
C HIS A 562 67.89 -1.76 -22.17
N ASN A 563 66.60 -1.83 -21.83
CA ASN A 563 65.70 -2.97 -22.09
C ASN A 563 65.61 -3.47 -23.54
N TYR A 564 66.04 -2.68 -24.54
CA TYR A 564 65.98 -3.02 -25.96
C TYR A 564 67.33 -2.92 -26.69
N GLY A 565 68.45 -2.67 -25.99
CA GLY A 565 69.76 -2.55 -26.62
C GLY A 565 70.78 -1.67 -25.86
N LEU A 566 71.79 -1.19 -26.58
CA LEU A 566 72.80 -0.25 -26.07
C LEU A 566 72.34 1.19 -26.34
N ALA A 567 72.24 2.03 -25.30
CA ALA A 567 71.61 3.36 -25.40
C ALA A 567 72.60 4.39 -25.96
N ALA A 568 73.76 4.52 -25.30
CA ALA A 568 74.76 5.50 -25.66
C ALA A 568 76.15 5.07 -25.17
N MET A 569 77.17 5.33 -26.00
CA MET A 569 78.56 4.94 -25.75
C MET A 569 79.36 6.12 -25.21
N SER A 570 80.22 5.88 -24.22
CA SER A 570 81.20 6.88 -23.78
C SER A 570 82.24 7.14 -24.87
N LYS A 571 82.99 8.24 -24.73
CA LYS A 571 84.23 8.44 -25.50
C LYS A 571 85.17 7.24 -25.29
N SER A 572 85.83 6.79 -26.35
CA SER A 572 86.78 5.69 -26.31
C SER A 572 88.04 6.10 -25.53
N MET A 573 88.50 5.22 -24.65
CA MET A 573 89.73 5.36 -23.87
C MET A 573 90.77 4.35 -24.39
N ARG A 574 92.03 4.75 -24.40
CA ARG A 574 93.16 3.90 -24.81
C ARG A 574 94.11 3.70 -23.64
N PHE A 575 94.63 2.50 -23.48
CA PHE A 575 95.66 2.19 -22.50
C PHE A 575 96.58 1.07 -22.98
N ARG A 576 97.76 0.98 -22.38
CA ARG A 576 98.74 -0.09 -22.64
C ARG A 576 98.99 -0.85 -21.33
N THR A 577 98.90 -2.17 -21.35
CA THR A 577 99.27 -3.01 -20.21
C THR A 577 100.77 -2.91 -19.92
N LYS A 578 101.16 -3.17 -18.67
CA LYS A 578 102.60 -3.20 -18.32
C LYS A 578 103.26 -4.40 -18.99
N GLN A 579 104.55 -4.30 -19.23
CA GLN A 579 105.33 -5.46 -19.68
C GLN A 579 105.35 -6.52 -18.56
N TRP A 580 105.41 -7.80 -18.92
CA TRP A 580 105.57 -8.89 -17.96
C TRP A 580 107.00 -8.83 -17.40
N TRP A 581 107.14 -8.55 -16.10
CA TRP A 581 108.44 -8.53 -15.43
C TRP A 581 108.54 -9.83 -14.64
N GLY A 582 109.39 -10.75 -15.11
CA GLY A 582 109.89 -11.81 -14.24
C GLY A 582 110.65 -11.18 -13.08
N ASP A 583 110.36 -11.66 -11.87
CA ASP A 583 111.03 -11.44 -10.59
C ASP A 583 111.88 -10.16 -10.44
N ASP A 584 111.34 -9.16 -9.74
CA ASP A 584 112.15 -8.13 -9.09
C ASP A 584 111.63 -7.74 -7.68
N ASP A 585 110.96 -8.67 -6.99
CA ASP A 585 110.61 -8.52 -5.57
C ASP A 585 110.74 -9.86 -4.81
N SER A 586 111.97 -10.37 -4.75
CA SER A 586 112.36 -11.58 -4.02
C SER A 586 112.33 -11.39 -2.50
N THR A 587 111.16 -11.31 -1.87
CA THR A 587 111.04 -11.31 -0.38
C THR A 587 109.98 -12.21 0.22
N TYR A 588 109.27 -13.02 -0.57
CA TYR A 588 108.22 -13.92 -0.06
C TYR A 588 108.25 -15.30 -0.72
N LEU A 589 108.42 -16.33 0.10
CA LEU A 589 108.35 -17.74 -0.33
C LEU A 589 106.91 -18.25 -0.13
N ARG A 590 106.31 -18.79 -1.19
CA ARG A 590 104.94 -19.34 -1.15
C ARG A 590 104.99 -20.84 -0.87
N ILE A 591 104.42 -21.29 0.25
CA ILE A 591 104.25 -22.72 0.53
C ILE A 591 103.03 -23.23 -0.27
N PRO A 592 103.15 -24.31 -1.06
CA PRO A 592 102.02 -24.84 -1.80
C PRO A 592 100.91 -25.33 -0.85
N GLY A 593 99.67 -24.85 -1.04
CA GLY A 593 98.49 -25.35 -0.32
C GLY A 593 97.89 -24.45 0.76
N THR A 594 98.42 -23.24 1.00
CA THR A 594 97.80 -22.26 1.93
C THR A 594 97.81 -20.83 1.37
N SER A 595 96.93 -19.96 1.88
CA SER A 595 96.81 -18.53 1.47
C SER A 595 97.67 -17.56 2.27
N HIS A 596 98.57 -18.03 3.14
CA HIS A 596 99.42 -17.17 3.97
C HIS A 596 100.75 -16.83 3.27
N ARG A 597 101.20 -15.57 3.40
CA ARG A 597 102.49 -15.05 2.93
C ARG A 597 103.38 -14.76 4.15
N LEU A 598 104.57 -15.34 4.22
CA LEU A 598 105.59 -15.09 5.25
C LEU A 598 106.72 -14.25 4.64
N SER A 599 107.10 -13.15 5.30
CA SER A 599 108.23 -12.32 4.85
C SER A 599 109.56 -12.96 5.27
N ILE A 600 110.55 -12.95 4.37
CA ILE A 600 111.90 -13.47 4.66
C ILE A 600 112.58 -12.67 5.80
N ALA A 601 112.13 -11.43 6.06
CA ALA A 601 112.61 -10.60 7.17
C ALA A 601 112.25 -11.15 8.56
N SER A 602 111.15 -11.92 8.73
CA SER A 602 110.80 -12.51 10.03
C SER A 602 111.45 -13.89 10.28
N ALA A 603 111.90 -14.57 9.21
CA ALA A 603 112.58 -15.86 9.30
C ALA A 603 114.07 -15.71 9.67
N ILE A 604 114.72 -14.62 9.24
CA ILE A 604 116.13 -14.34 9.55
C ILE A 604 116.29 -13.85 11.00
N SER A 605 115.33 -13.07 11.55
CA SER A 605 115.40 -12.60 12.94
C SER A 605 115.13 -13.68 13.99
N THR A 606 114.41 -14.74 13.63
CA THR A 606 114.14 -15.90 14.52
C THR A 606 115.26 -16.94 14.45
N LEU A 607 115.93 -17.10 13.30
CA LEU A 607 117.12 -17.94 13.16
C LEU A 607 118.39 -17.34 13.78
N SER A 608 118.47 -16.02 13.97
CA SER A 608 119.56 -15.34 14.69
C SER A 608 119.41 -15.31 16.22
N ALA A 609 118.26 -15.72 16.77
CA ALA A 609 118.00 -15.79 18.22
C ALA A 609 118.02 -17.22 18.78
N LEU A 610 118.23 -18.22 17.92
CA LEU A 610 118.32 -19.66 18.26
C LEU A 610 119.72 -20.25 17.99
N ARG A 611 120.72 -19.37 17.80
CA ARG A 611 122.15 -19.67 17.83
C ARG A 611 122.79 -18.71 18.83
#